data_AF-A0A231VQE5-F1
#
_entry.id   AF-A0A231VQE5-F1
#
_cell.length_a   1.000
_cell.length_b   1.000
_cell.length_c   1.000
_cell.angle_alpha   90.00
_cell.angle_beta   90.00
_cell.angle_gamma   90.00
#
_symmetry.space_group_name_H-M   'P 1'
#
loop_
_entity.id
_entity.type
_entity.pdbx_description
1 polymer ?
#
loop_
_entity_poly.entity_id
_entity_poly.type
_entity_poly.pdbx_seq_one_letter_code
_entity_poly.pdbx_strand_id
1 'polypeptide(L)'
;MELDLGDGDRREQAARCMNCGIPFCHHGVFYGGGRAVAGCPNDNLIPEWNDLVYQSRDQQAFNRLTKTNYLPDMTGRVCPAPCEAACVQALN
;
A
#
# COMPACT_ATOMS: atom_id res chain seq x y z
N MET A 1 -7.31 -14.05 -1.58
CA MET A 1 -8.44 -14.10 -0.64
C MET A 1 -9.00 -12.71 -0.61
N GLU A 2 -10.17 -12.49 -1.19
CA GLU A 2 -10.80 -11.18 -1.28
C GLU A 2 -11.44 -10.87 0.08
N LEU A 3 -10.81 -10.00 0.85
CA LEU A 3 -11.36 -9.47 2.10
C LEU A 3 -11.89 -8.08 1.81
N ASP A 4 -13.19 -7.97 1.54
CA ASP A 4 -13.86 -6.68 1.45
C ASP A 4 -14.09 -6.18 2.88
N LEU A 5 -13.10 -5.45 3.40
CA LEU A 5 -13.07 -4.98 4.79
C LEU A 5 -14.14 -3.91 5.01
N GLY A 6 -14.89 -4.00 6.10
CA GLY A 6 -15.78 -2.91 6.52
C GLY A 6 -14.99 -1.66 6.91
N ASP A 7 -15.65 -0.50 6.96
CA ASP A 7 -14.98 0.77 7.25
C ASP A 7 -14.21 0.77 8.59
N GLY A 8 -14.75 0.10 9.61
CA GLY A 8 -14.08 -0.08 10.90
C GLY A 8 -12.77 -0.86 10.77
N ASP A 9 -12.84 -2.04 10.14
CA ASP A 9 -11.70 -2.92 9.93
C ASP A 9 -10.63 -2.27 9.05
N ARG A 10 -11.04 -1.52 8.01
CA ARG A 10 -10.12 -0.75 7.15
C ARG A 10 -9.31 0.27 7.95
N ARG A 11 -9.96 0.98 8.88
CA ARG A 11 -9.30 1.97 9.74
C ARG A 11 -8.37 1.29 10.74
N GLU A 12 -8.77 0.15 11.30
CA GLU A 12 -7.92 -0.64 12.18
C GLU A 12 -6.68 -1.15 11.46
N GLN A 13 -6.83 -1.69 10.24
CA GLN A 13 -5.68 -2.11 9.43
C GLN A 13 -4.77 -0.94 9.06
N ALA A 14 -5.34 0.21 8.68
CA ALA A 14 -4.57 1.41 8.38
C ALA A 14 -3.77 1.92 9.59
N ALA A 15 -4.32 1.81 10.81
CA ALA A 15 -3.66 2.19 12.06
C ALA A 15 -2.40 1.36 12.38
N ARG A 16 -2.26 0.16 11.80
CA ARG A 16 -1.07 -0.69 11.99
C ARG A 16 0.15 -0.17 11.24
N CYS A 17 -0.03 0.78 10.32
CA CYS A 17 1.07 1.39 9.59
C CYS A 17 1.94 2.21 10.55
N MET A 18 3.24 1.87 10.65
CA MET A 18 4.18 2.60 11.52
C MET A 18 4.64 3.96 10.94
N ASN A 19 4.17 4.35 9.75
CA ASN A 19 4.66 5.52 9.02
C ASN A 19 6.21 5.58 8.97
N CYS A 20 6.82 4.53 8.40
CA CYS A 20 8.27 4.36 8.36
C CYS A 20 8.96 5.56 7.69
N GLY A 21 9.99 6.14 8.33
CA GLY A 21 10.74 7.26 7.75
C GLY A 21 11.45 6.91 6.43
N ILE A 22 11.82 5.65 6.25
CA ILE A 22 12.28 5.09 4.96
C ILE A 22 11.33 3.92 4.61
N PRO A 23 10.26 4.15 3.83
CA PRO A 23 9.25 3.13 3.57
C PRO A 23 9.64 2.18 2.43
N PHE A 24 10.08 0.97 2.77
CA PHE A 24 10.40 -0.09 1.80
C PHE A 24 9.21 -0.57 0.97
N CYS A 25 7.99 -0.40 1.47
CA CYS A 25 6.78 -0.73 0.74
C CYS A 25 6.51 0.20 -0.45
N HIS A 26 6.96 1.46 -0.37
CA HIS A 26 6.68 2.50 -1.35
C HIS A 26 7.47 2.31 -2.64
N HIS A 27 8.79 2.08 -2.54
CA HIS A 27 9.68 2.13 -3.69
C HIS A 27 9.92 0.76 -4.32
N GLY A 28 9.78 0.66 -5.64
CA GLY A 28 10.00 -0.57 -6.40
C GLY A 28 11.47 -0.82 -6.75
N VAL A 29 12.10 -1.82 -6.13
CA VAL A 29 13.46 -2.25 -6.48
C VAL A 29 13.40 -3.54 -7.29
N PHE A 30 13.77 -3.45 -8.58
CA PHE A 30 13.79 -4.59 -9.48
C PHE A 30 15.10 -5.39 -9.39
N TYR A 31 15.00 -6.72 -9.37
CA TYR A 31 16.13 -7.64 -9.31
C TYR A 31 15.89 -8.89 -10.17
N GLY A 32 16.88 -9.78 -10.26
CA GLY A 32 16.80 -10.99 -11.10
C GLY A 32 16.62 -10.69 -12.59
N GLY A 33 17.26 -9.61 -13.07
CA GLY A 33 17.10 -9.13 -14.46
C GLY A 33 15.74 -8.52 -14.75
N GLY A 34 15.06 -7.95 -13.75
CA GLY A 34 13.76 -7.28 -13.90
C GLY A 34 12.55 -8.21 -13.77
N ARG A 35 12.76 -9.48 -13.41
CA ARG A 35 11.69 -10.47 -13.26
C ARG A 35 11.02 -10.46 -11.89
N ALA A 36 11.68 -9.85 -10.90
CA ALA A 36 11.18 -9.76 -9.54
C ALA A 36 11.36 -8.32 -9.01
N VAL A 37 10.49 -7.94 -8.08
CA VAL A 37 10.43 -6.60 -7.50
C VAL A 37 10.16 -6.68 -6.01
N ALA A 38 10.90 -5.89 -5.23
CA ALA A 38 10.62 -5.63 -3.83
C ALA A 38 9.97 -4.24 -3.71
N GLY A 39 8.94 -4.10 -2.90
CA GLY A 39 8.16 -2.85 -2.81
C GLY A 39 7.17 -2.67 -3.96
N CYS A 40 6.59 -1.47 -4.09
CA CYS A 40 5.57 -1.19 -5.10
C CYS A 40 6.18 -0.78 -6.46
N PRO A 41 5.89 -1.49 -7.56
CA PRO A 41 6.39 -1.13 -8.91
C PRO A 41 5.92 0.24 -9.42
N ASN A 42 4.79 0.73 -8.91
CA ASN A 42 4.21 2.02 -9.31
C ASN A 42 4.69 3.18 -8.43
N ASP A 43 5.61 2.92 -7.50
CA ASP A 43 6.06 3.88 -6.49
C ASP A 43 4.89 4.55 -5.74
N ASN A 44 3.91 3.74 -5.30
CA ASN A 44 2.73 4.24 -4.62
C ASN A 44 3.04 4.84 -3.25
N LEU A 45 2.33 5.92 -2.92
CA LEU A 45 2.45 6.69 -1.67
C LEU A 45 1.75 6.02 -0.48
N ILE A 46 2.10 4.75 -0.22
CA ILE A 46 1.43 3.83 0.74
C ILE A 46 1.26 4.39 2.15
N PRO A 47 2.31 4.93 2.80
CA PRO A 47 2.16 5.45 4.16
C PRO A 47 1.16 6.62 4.23
N GLU A 48 1.12 7.46 3.19
CA GLU A 48 0.33 8.68 3.20
C GLU A 48 -1.17 8.42 3.06
N TRP A 49 -1.57 7.54 2.13
CA TRP A 49 -2.99 7.21 2.02
C TRP A 49 -3.47 6.31 3.16
N ASN A 50 -2.60 5.51 3.79
CA ASN A 50 -2.95 4.78 5.02
C ASN A 50 -3.25 5.72 6.19
N ASP A 51 -2.41 6.74 6.41
CA ASP A 51 -2.65 7.76 7.44
C ASP A 51 -3.99 8.49 7.20
N LEU A 52 -4.30 8.81 5.94
CA LEU A 52 -5.57 9.43 5.58
C LEU A 52 -6.78 8.51 5.82
N VAL A 53 -6.67 7.21 5.54
CA VAL A 53 -7.74 6.23 5.85
C VAL A 53 -7.94 6.13 7.36
N TYR A 54 -6.85 6.05 8.15
CA TYR A 54 -6.92 6.04 9.61
C TYR A 54 -7.65 7.28 10.16
N GLN A 55 -7.39 8.45 9.60
CA GLN A 55 -8.04 9.71 9.95
C GLN A 55 -9.48 9.87 9.40
N SER A 56 -10.06 8.83 8.80
CA SER A 56 -11.39 8.87 8.17
C SER A 56 -11.51 9.90 7.04
N ARG A 57 -10.41 10.12 6.30
CA ARG A 57 -10.33 11.05 5.15
C ARG A 57 -10.26 10.29 3.83
N ASP A 58 -11.22 9.39 3.60
CA ASP A 58 -11.20 8.43 2.49
C ASP A 58 -11.10 9.08 1.11
N GLN A 59 -11.80 10.20 0.89
CA GLN A 59 -11.72 10.94 -0.38
C GLN A 59 -10.31 11.48 -0.65
N GLN A 60 -9.62 11.96 0.40
CA GLN A 60 -8.25 12.45 0.27
C GLN A 60 -7.28 11.28 0.07
N ALA A 61 -7.49 10.16 0.77
CA ALA A 61 -6.73 8.93 0.57
C ALA A 61 -6.82 8.44 -0.88
N PHE A 62 -8.04 8.40 -1.43
CA PHE A 62 -8.27 8.04 -2.83
C PHE A 62 -7.60 9.01 -3.80
N ASN A 63 -7.73 10.32 -3.57
CA ASN A 63 -7.06 11.34 -4.39
C ASN A 63 -5.53 11.22 -4.32
N ARG A 64 -4.98 10.74 -3.19
CA ARG A 64 -3.54 10.50 -3.04
C ARG A 64 -3.10 9.25 -3.78
N LEU A 65 -3.84 8.15 -3.62
CA LEU A 65 -3.59 6.87 -4.29
C LEU A 65 -3.65 6.98 -5.81
N THR A 66 -4.63 7.72 -6.33
CA THR A 66 -4.85 7.87 -7.78
C THR A 66 -3.81 8.76 -8.48
N LYS A 67 -2.94 9.45 -7.74
CA LYS A 67 -1.82 10.20 -8.33
C LYS A 67 -0.77 9.28 -8.95
N THR A 68 -0.55 8.11 -8.36
CA THR A 68 0.48 7.14 -8.78
C THR A 68 -0.14 5.89 -9.41
N ASN A 69 -1.38 5.56 -9.06
CA ASN A 69 -2.09 4.40 -9.60
C ASN A 69 -3.45 4.77 -10.21
N TYR A 70 -3.54 4.74 -11.53
CA TYR A 70 -4.78 5.07 -12.26
C TYR A 70 -5.90 4.03 -12.09
N LEU A 71 -5.58 2.79 -11.72
CA LEU A 71 -6.53 1.69 -11.59
C LEU A 71 -6.41 1.03 -10.20
N PRO A 72 -6.71 1.75 -9.12
CA PRO A 72 -6.48 1.26 -7.76
C PRO A 72 -7.37 0.06 -7.40
N ASP A 73 -8.61 0.03 -7.89
CA ASP A 73 -9.52 -1.10 -7.66
C ASP A 73 -9.00 -2.39 -8.32
N MET A 74 -8.64 -2.33 -9.61
CA MET A 74 -8.06 -3.48 -10.31
C MET A 74 -6.72 -3.90 -9.72
N THR A 75 -5.86 -2.95 -9.37
CA THR A 75 -4.56 -3.23 -8.78
C THR A 75 -4.73 -3.88 -7.40
N GLY A 76 -5.64 -3.38 -6.56
CA GLY A 76 -5.89 -3.94 -5.23
C GLY A 76 -6.39 -5.39 -5.27
N ARG A 77 -7.07 -5.79 -6.35
CA ARG A 77 -7.58 -7.16 -6.54
C ARG A 77 -6.56 -8.12 -7.14
N VAL A 78 -5.76 -7.66 -8.10
CA VAL A 78 -4.91 -8.52 -8.95
C VAL A 78 -3.44 -8.49 -8.53
N CYS A 79 -2.98 -7.45 -7.85
CA CYS A 79 -1.58 -7.32 -7.48
C CYS A 79 -1.15 -8.44 -6.53
N PRO A 80 0.00 -9.11 -6.76
CA PRO A 80 0.56 -10.09 -5.83
C PRO A 80 1.17 -9.48 -4.56
N ALA A 81 0.92 -8.18 -4.31
CA ALA A 81 1.32 -7.42 -3.13
C ALA A 81 2.81 -7.55 -2.70
N PRO A 82 3.79 -7.29 -3.59
CA PRO A 82 5.21 -7.28 -3.22
C PRO A 82 5.55 -6.21 -2.16
N CYS A 83 4.72 -5.17 -2.04
CA CYS A 83 4.83 -4.16 -1.01
C CYS A 83 4.50 -4.66 0.41
N GLU A 84 3.66 -5.69 0.55
CA GLU A 84 3.37 -6.31 1.86
C GLU A 84 4.54 -7.15 2.33
N ALA A 85 5.15 -7.94 1.43
CA ALA A 85 6.36 -8.70 1.72
C ALA A 85 7.56 -7.81 2.07
N ALA A 86 7.64 -6.61 1.48
CA ALA A 86 8.67 -5.62 1.78
C ALA A 86 8.35 -4.75 3.03
N CYS A 87 7.17 -4.90 3.64
CA CYS A 87 6.78 -4.09 4.78
C CYS A 87 7.65 -4.41 6.01
N VAL A 88 8.07 -3.38 6.75
CA VAL A 88 8.83 -3.57 8.01
C VAL A 88 8.06 -4.44 9.00
N GLN A 89 6.73 -4.33 9.02
CA GLN A 89 5.88 -5.16 9.86
C GLN A 89 5.83 -6.64 9.45
N ALA A 90 6.28 -7.02 8.25
CA ALA A 90 6.32 -8.43 7.83
C ALA A 90 7.48 -9.21 8.50
N LEU A 91 8.43 -8.52 9.13
CA LEU A 91 9.52 -9.13 9.89
C LEU A 91 9.14 -9.48 11.35
N ASN A 92 7.98 -9.00 11.80
CA ASN A 92 7.44 -9.19 13.15
C ASN A 92 6.28 -10.18 13.13
#